data_AF-A0AAQ4D376-F1
#
_entry.id   AF-A0AAQ4D376-F1
#
_cell.length_a   1.000
_cell.length_b   1.000
_cell.length_c   1.000
_cell.angle_alpha   90.00
_cell.angle_beta   90.00
_cell.angle_gamma   90.00
#
_symmetry.space_group_name_H-M   'P 1'
#
loop_
_entity.id
_entity.type
_entity.pdbx_description
1 polymer ?
#
loop_
_entity_poly.entity_id
_entity_poly.type
_entity_poly.pdbx_seq_one_letter_code
_entity_poly.pdbx_strand_id
1 'polypeptide(L)'
;MNSEVQPCSNFYSFVCGSWKPIAGESSMIERIFAVTRKVVMQELQADPKGAPVPLAPQYFQSCVAALPDDLVKGEVEKFKRFKKDLGLTWPEEWPERSKVNMPPLKILLNLSVNWNINLMFKVDVMPAYHGRPKALRISRGDWNAMRKNRTDEQFAALVMEHTGYLGVPSPSGITELNKYTQTIINATVTFTADASYEDRRTLKDVDQDMKSEGDRWSGHLNEIYSPQYTWKQDDIVLIQHPDILTRLQHLQEKLPEASLRMGLSWVLIRLFLWRVIAKPELWTKADATTLQTITKLTCLTHLENTFGLVVSAKHIHERFTKLLRHNLNSFFEEIRDQIKHDFANASWIDDLAKKKTYAKLENIWKNMLPDDRFFSTSSLAALYKNFPAVGKSFMDNFINMAKAFRRTMDKDDFITIFSRKLGSGHAVSRYSYFYNQVSIEVGALEPPLLYSDGSFAMMYGSLGTILAAAMVRAFDARGVLYNEKGEEEQWWTQGREEFDKRVKCNLGVASSTASSPQGSSSQGHVSPLASLVLAVRISFHAYRAAIRKEGIVDVFPLKGLDDYVDDQVFFMTYCLMTCATDSNGDPCNVPMRHSHKFAATFGCSSGDAMNPEEKCSFF
;
A
#
# COMPACT_ATOMS: atom_id res chain seq x y z
N MET A 1 16.74 -23.44 2.66
CA MET A 1 18.14 -23.07 2.38
C MET A 1 18.73 -24.09 1.44
N ASN A 2 19.67 -23.67 0.59
CA ASN A 2 20.52 -24.56 -0.18
C ASN A 2 21.91 -24.59 0.45
N SER A 3 22.19 -25.62 1.26
CA SER A 3 23.47 -25.78 1.96
C SER A 3 24.65 -26.12 1.05
N GLU A 4 24.40 -26.43 -0.24
CA GLU A 4 25.47 -26.66 -1.22
C GLU A 4 26.12 -25.34 -1.69
N VAL A 5 25.45 -24.21 -1.49
CA VAL A 5 25.96 -22.89 -1.85
C VAL A 5 26.71 -22.28 -0.68
N GLN A 6 27.95 -21.86 -0.90
CA GLN A 6 28.74 -21.17 0.13
C GLN A 6 28.17 -19.77 0.41
N PRO A 7 27.95 -19.38 1.69
CA PRO A 7 27.41 -18.06 2.05
C PRO A 7 28.21 -16.88 1.48
N CYS A 8 29.54 -17.03 1.38
CA CYS A 8 30.45 -15.99 0.89
C CYS A 8 30.49 -15.86 -0.64
N SER A 9 29.92 -16.81 -1.40
CA SER A 9 29.84 -16.73 -2.86
C SER A 9 28.51 -16.14 -3.34
N ASN A 10 27.38 -16.58 -2.77
CA ASN A 10 26.06 -16.02 -3.06
C ASN A 10 25.09 -16.29 -1.91
N PHE A 11 24.90 -15.29 -1.05
CA PHE A 11 24.11 -15.44 0.16
C PHE A 11 22.61 -15.61 -0.12
N TYR A 12 22.08 -14.94 -1.15
CA TYR A 12 20.71 -15.14 -1.60
C TYR A 12 20.45 -16.58 -2.02
N SER A 13 21.33 -17.17 -2.83
CA SER A 13 21.20 -18.56 -3.26
C SER A 13 21.34 -19.54 -2.08
N PHE A 14 22.20 -19.24 -1.11
CA PHE A 14 22.31 -20.03 0.12
C PHE A 14 21.00 -20.04 0.92
N VAL A 15 20.36 -18.88 1.13
CA VAL A 15 19.13 -18.79 1.93
C VAL A 15 17.89 -19.21 1.12
N CYS A 16 17.69 -18.61 -0.05
CA CYS A 16 16.50 -18.70 -0.88
C CYS A 16 16.56 -19.79 -1.97
N GLY A 17 17.70 -20.46 -2.18
CA GLY A 17 17.87 -21.39 -3.32
C GLY A 17 16.93 -22.59 -3.35
N SER A 18 16.34 -22.95 -2.20
CA SER A 18 15.31 -23.99 -2.10
C SER A 18 13.92 -23.44 -1.77
N TRP A 19 13.78 -22.12 -1.64
CA TRP A 19 12.49 -21.48 -1.44
C TRP A 19 11.68 -21.61 -2.72
N LYS A 20 10.45 -22.09 -2.59
CA LYS A 20 9.51 -22.21 -3.71
C LYS A 20 8.27 -21.36 -3.42
N PRO A 21 7.75 -20.63 -4.41
CA PRO A 21 6.46 -19.96 -4.28
C PRO A 21 5.35 -21.00 -4.07
N ILE A 22 4.28 -20.60 -3.40
CA ILE A 22 3.02 -21.34 -3.38
C ILE A 22 2.10 -20.66 -4.42
N ALA A 23 1.20 -21.42 -5.06
CA ALA A 23 0.35 -20.91 -6.13
C ALA A 23 -0.32 -19.57 -5.76
N GLY A 24 -0.05 -18.53 -6.56
CA GLY A 24 -0.61 -17.18 -6.37
C GLY A 24 0.29 -16.19 -5.62
N GLU A 25 1.48 -16.60 -5.16
CA GLU A 25 2.45 -15.75 -4.47
C GLU A 25 3.77 -15.69 -5.25
N SER A 26 4.40 -14.52 -5.32
CA SER A 26 5.69 -14.30 -5.96
C SER A 26 6.83 -14.02 -4.97
N SER A 27 6.53 -13.69 -3.71
CA SER A 27 7.52 -13.36 -2.67
C SER A 27 7.14 -13.85 -1.27
N MET A 28 8.12 -13.88 -0.37
CA MET A 28 7.89 -14.21 1.05
C MET A 28 6.94 -13.22 1.74
N ILE A 29 6.98 -11.93 1.37
CA ILE A 29 6.08 -10.90 1.91
C ILE A 29 4.64 -11.13 1.45
N GLU A 30 4.43 -11.44 0.17
CA GLU A 30 3.10 -11.76 -0.36
C GLU A 30 2.49 -12.97 0.33
N ARG A 31 3.31 -13.99 0.65
CA ARG A 31 2.88 -15.16 1.41
C ARG A 31 2.31 -14.79 2.77
N ILE A 32 2.98 -13.91 3.51
CA ILE A 32 2.52 -13.49 4.85
C ILE A 32 1.12 -12.88 4.74
N PHE A 33 0.92 -11.94 3.82
CA PHE A 33 -0.39 -11.33 3.62
C PHE A 33 -1.45 -12.32 3.13
N ALA A 34 -1.09 -13.26 2.25
CA ALA A 34 -2.00 -14.29 1.76
C ALA A 34 -2.48 -15.21 2.89
N VAL A 35 -1.57 -15.65 3.77
CA VAL A 35 -1.89 -16.46 4.95
C VAL A 35 -2.76 -15.67 5.92
N THR A 36 -2.40 -14.44 6.26
CA THR A 36 -3.18 -13.59 7.17
C THR A 36 -4.60 -13.36 6.64
N ARG A 37 -4.75 -13.06 5.35
CA ARG A 37 -6.07 -12.91 4.73
C ARG A 37 -6.89 -14.19 4.78
N LYS A 38 -6.25 -15.35 4.60
CA LYS A 38 -6.93 -16.66 4.69
C LYS A 38 -7.49 -16.90 6.09
N VAL A 39 -6.73 -16.60 7.14
CA VAL A 39 -7.18 -16.70 8.53
C VAL A 39 -8.36 -15.76 8.79
N VAL A 40 -8.23 -14.48 8.42
CA VAL A 40 -9.31 -13.49 8.61
C VAL A 40 -10.60 -13.90 7.87
N MET A 41 -10.50 -14.45 6.66
CA MET A 41 -11.68 -14.96 5.94
C MET A 41 -12.36 -16.13 6.66
N GLN A 42 -11.59 -17.00 7.33
CA GLN A 42 -12.15 -18.09 8.13
C GLN A 42 -12.86 -17.54 9.38
N GLU A 43 -12.28 -16.55 10.05
CA GLU A 43 -12.91 -15.89 11.20
C GLU A 43 -14.23 -15.22 10.82
N LEU A 44 -14.28 -14.50 9.70
CA LEU A 44 -15.51 -13.85 9.20
C LEU A 44 -16.63 -14.85 8.86
N GLN A 45 -16.28 -16.12 8.61
CA GLN A 45 -17.25 -17.18 8.31
C GLN A 45 -17.76 -17.90 9.58
N ALA A 46 -16.97 -17.94 10.66
CA ALA A 46 -17.23 -18.81 11.81
C ALA A 46 -18.39 -18.35 12.71
N ASP A 47 -18.49 -17.07 13.07
CA ASP A 47 -19.60 -16.55 13.89
C ASP A 47 -19.81 -15.04 13.72
N PRO A 48 -20.85 -14.61 12.97
CA PRO A 48 -21.17 -13.19 12.82
C PRO A 48 -21.61 -12.49 14.10
N LYS A 49 -22.20 -13.20 15.08
CA LYS A 49 -22.81 -12.59 16.26
C LYS A 49 -21.80 -12.31 17.36
N GLY A 50 -20.74 -13.12 17.46
CA GLY A 50 -19.64 -12.92 18.41
C GLY A 50 -18.63 -11.84 18.01
N ALA A 51 -18.72 -11.28 16.80
CA ALA A 51 -17.78 -10.24 16.34
C ALA A 51 -18.06 -8.88 17.01
N PRO A 52 -17.03 -8.06 17.33
CA PRO A 52 -17.21 -6.71 17.87
C PRO A 52 -18.05 -5.79 16.99
N VAL A 53 -18.00 -6.01 15.66
CA VAL A 53 -18.87 -5.37 14.67
C VAL A 53 -19.54 -6.48 13.85
N PRO A 54 -20.71 -6.99 14.26
CA PRO A 54 -21.41 -8.07 13.57
C PRO A 54 -21.72 -7.78 12.10
N LEU A 55 -21.77 -6.50 11.74
CA LEU A 55 -22.07 -6.05 10.39
C LEU A 55 -21.02 -6.47 9.36
N ALA A 56 -19.74 -6.49 9.73
CA ALA A 56 -18.66 -6.85 8.82
C ALA A 56 -18.73 -8.33 8.36
N PRO A 57 -18.82 -9.33 9.25
CA PRO A 57 -18.99 -10.72 8.83
C PRO A 57 -20.33 -10.95 8.10
N GLN A 58 -21.42 -10.28 8.50
CA GLN A 58 -22.69 -10.36 7.77
C GLN A 58 -22.54 -9.85 6.33
N TYR A 59 -21.90 -8.71 6.14
CA TYR A 59 -21.70 -8.14 4.80
C TYR A 59 -20.80 -9.04 3.95
N PHE A 60 -19.72 -9.58 4.53
CA PHE A 60 -18.85 -10.55 3.87
C PHE A 60 -19.63 -11.79 3.38
N GLN A 61 -20.46 -12.38 4.25
CA GLN A 61 -21.26 -13.54 3.92
C GLN A 61 -22.28 -13.24 2.82
N SER A 62 -22.94 -12.07 2.87
CA SER A 62 -23.83 -11.62 1.79
C SER A 62 -23.10 -11.48 0.44
N CYS A 63 -21.84 -11.06 0.48
CA CYS A 63 -21.01 -10.94 -0.71
C CYS A 63 -20.60 -12.32 -1.25
N VAL A 64 -20.22 -13.28 -0.41
CA VAL A 64 -19.72 -14.59 -0.84
C VAL A 64 -20.85 -15.56 -1.26
N ALA A 65 -22.06 -15.41 -0.73
CA ALA A 65 -23.18 -16.32 -1.00
C ALA A 65 -23.54 -16.40 -2.49
N ALA A 66 -23.95 -17.57 -3.02
CA ALA A 66 -24.44 -17.63 -4.40
C ALA A 66 -25.69 -16.73 -4.58
N LEU A 67 -25.83 -16.06 -5.72
CA LEU A 67 -27.03 -15.28 -6.03
C LEU A 67 -28.05 -16.17 -6.74
N PRO A 68 -29.27 -16.33 -6.21
CA PRO A 68 -30.38 -16.96 -6.94
C PRO A 68 -30.73 -16.21 -8.23
N ASP A 69 -31.23 -16.92 -9.25
CA ASP A 69 -31.52 -16.36 -10.59
C ASP A 69 -32.53 -15.20 -10.58
N ASP A 70 -33.52 -15.24 -9.68
CA ASP A 70 -34.50 -14.17 -9.47
C ASP A 70 -33.84 -12.90 -8.91
N LEU A 71 -32.87 -13.08 -8.00
CA LEU A 71 -32.13 -11.97 -7.42
C LEU A 71 -31.14 -11.37 -8.42
N VAL A 72 -30.52 -12.18 -9.29
CA VAL A 72 -29.61 -11.73 -10.35
C VAL A 72 -30.26 -10.66 -11.24
N LYS A 73 -31.50 -10.88 -11.68
CA LYS A 73 -32.24 -9.87 -12.48
C LYS A 73 -32.44 -8.57 -11.71
N GLY A 74 -32.81 -8.66 -10.43
CA GLY A 74 -32.96 -7.50 -9.56
C GLY A 74 -31.65 -6.73 -9.34
N GLU A 75 -30.52 -7.43 -9.17
CA GLU A 75 -29.18 -6.84 -9.04
C GLU A 75 -28.78 -6.07 -10.31
N VAL A 76 -29.02 -6.66 -11.48
CA VAL A 76 -28.75 -6.02 -12.78
C VAL A 76 -29.55 -4.72 -12.94
N GLU A 77 -30.85 -4.73 -12.62
CA GLU A 77 -31.69 -3.52 -12.74
C GLU A 77 -31.29 -2.43 -11.74
N LYS A 78 -30.87 -2.79 -10.52
CA LYS A 78 -30.31 -1.84 -9.56
C LYS A 78 -29.00 -1.23 -10.08
N PHE A 79 -28.13 -2.04 -10.66
CA PHE A 79 -26.89 -1.58 -11.25
C PHE A 79 -27.11 -0.65 -12.44
N LYS A 80 -28.05 -0.97 -13.34
CA LYS A 80 -28.43 -0.07 -14.45
C LYS A 80 -28.88 1.30 -13.95
N ARG A 81 -29.74 1.33 -12.92
CA ARG A 81 -30.18 2.58 -12.30
C ARG A 81 -29.01 3.36 -11.69
N PHE A 82 -28.17 2.69 -10.91
CA PHE A 82 -26.97 3.30 -10.32
C PHE A 82 -26.05 3.93 -11.39
N LYS A 83 -25.80 3.21 -12.48
CA LYS A 83 -25.01 3.67 -13.63
C LYS A 83 -25.66 4.90 -14.28
N LYS A 84 -26.99 4.85 -14.50
CA LYS A 84 -27.78 5.95 -15.08
C LYS A 84 -27.75 7.21 -14.20
N ASP A 85 -27.88 7.06 -12.89
CA ASP A 85 -27.83 8.17 -11.93
C ASP A 85 -26.47 8.89 -11.92
N LEU A 86 -25.39 8.17 -12.25
CA LEU A 86 -24.04 8.72 -12.42
C LEU A 86 -23.80 9.34 -13.82
N GLY A 87 -24.79 9.28 -14.72
CA GLY A 87 -24.63 9.74 -16.10
C GLY A 87 -23.63 8.89 -16.90
N LEU A 88 -23.45 7.62 -16.50
CA LEU A 88 -22.61 6.66 -17.21
C LEU A 88 -23.49 5.90 -18.21
N THR A 89 -23.27 6.14 -19.50
CA THR A 89 -24.10 5.58 -20.57
C THR A 89 -23.24 5.01 -21.66
N TRP A 90 -23.72 3.94 -22.26
CA TRP A 90 -23.13 3.27 -23.40
C TRP A 90 -23.59 3.92 -24.73
N PRO A 91 -22.90 3.70 -25.86
CA PRO A 91 -23.26 4.30 -27.14
C PRO A 91 -24.71 4.14 -27.56
N GLU A 92 -25.26 2.94 -27.36
CA GLU A 92 -26.64 2.59 -27.68
C GLU A 92 -27.65 3.30 -26.76
N GLU A 93 -27.20 3.83 -25.62
CA GLU A 93 -28.00 4.60 -24.67
C GLU A 93 -27.83 6.13 -24.86
N TRP A 94 -26.95 6.59 -25.76
CA TRP A 94 -26.68 8.02 -25.98
C TRP A 94 -27.89 8.88 -26.37
N PRO A 95 -28.93 8.39 -27.08
CA PRO A 95 -30.13 9.18 -27.32
C PRO A 95 -30.89 9.58 -26.04
N GLU A 96 -30.69 8.87 -24.91
CA GLU A 96 -31.25 9.21 -23.59
C GLU A 96 -30.38 10.21 -22.78
N ARG A 97 -29.34 10.82 -23.37
CA ARG A 97 -28.40 11.77 -22.72
C ARG A 97 -29.04 12.94 -21.96
N SER A 98 -30.32 13.25 -22.22
CA SER A 98 -30.96 14.53 -21.94
C SER A 98 -31.17 14.92 -20.47
N LYS A 99 -30.74 14.13 -19.46
CA LYS A 99 -31.05 14.43 -18.05
C LYS A 99 -29.89 14.54 -17.06
N VAL A 100 -28.66 14.09 -17.38
CA VAL A 100 -27.54 14.12 -16.42
C VAL A 100 -26.33 14.89 -16.98
N ASN A 101 -26.31 16.19 -16.73
CA ASN A 101 -25.19 17.08 -17.08
C ASN A 101 -24.17 17.13 -15.93
N MET A 102 -23.31 16.11 -15.83
CA MET A 102 -22.26 16.04 -14.79
C MET A 102 -20.87 15.99 -15.42
N PRO A 103 -19.97 16.95 -15.20
CA PRO A 103 -18.62 16.92 -15.77
C PRO A 103 -17.85 15.62 -15.42
N PRO A 104 -16.98 15.10 -16.30
CA PRO A 104 -16.22 13.88 -16.03
C PRO A 104 -15.42 13.88 -14.73
N LEU A 105 -14.80 15.02 -14.35
CA LEU A 105 -14.08 15.11 -13.08
C LEU A 105 -15.03 14.97 -11.89
N LYS A 106 -16.20 15.61 -11.91
CA LYS A 106 -17.22 15.42 -10.88
C LYS A 106 -17.67 13.97 -10.77
N ILE A 107 -17.81 13.24 -11.89
CA ILE A 107 -18.11 11.80 -11.87
C ILE A 107 -16.99 11.02 -11.18
N LEU A 108 -15.73 11.27 -11.54
CA LEU A 108 -14.55 10.61 -10.96
C LEU A 108 -14.40 10.88 -9.46
N LEU A 109 -14.56 12.14 -9.05
CA LEU A 109 -14.57 12.56 -7.65
C LEU A 109 -15.70 11.88 -6.88
N ASN A 110 -16.90 11.85 -7.46
CA ASN A 110 -18.05 11.19 -6.85
C ASN A 110 -17.79 9.68 -6.68
N LEU A 111 -17.30 8.99 -7.71
CA LEU A 111 -16.89 7.59 -7.67
C LEU A 111 -15.85 7.33 -6.57
N SER A 112 -14.79 8.14 -6.51
CA SER A 112 -13.72 7.96 -5.52
C SER A 112 -14.18 8.26 -4.09
N VAL A 113 -14.84 9.41 -3.86
CA VAL A 113 -15.18 9.88 -2.51
C VAL A 113 -16.43 9.20 -1.94
N ASN A 114 -17.52 9.12 -2.71
CA ASN A 114 -18.78 8.59 -2.21
C ASN A 114 -18.88 7.07 -2.29
N TRP A 115 -18.17 6.45 -3.23
CA TRP A 115 -18.32 5.02 -3.52
C TRP A 115 -17.02 4.23 -3.32
N ASN A 116 -15.89 4.90 -3.03
CA ASN A 116 -14.57 4.28 -2.96
C ASN A 116 -14.20 3.49 -4.23
N ILE A 117 -14.69 3.95 -5.39
CA ILE A 117 -14.42 3.42 -6.72
C ILE A 117 -13.33 4.28 -7.36
N ASN A 118 -12.08 3.83 -7.25
CA ASN A 118 -10.90 4.61 -7.59
C ASN A 118 -10.37 4.24 -8.97
N LEU A 119 -10.97 4.80 -10.04
CA LEU A 119 -10.64 4.43 -11.42
C LEU A 119 -9.34 5.09 -11.90
N MET A 120 -9.31 6.42 -11.94
CA MET A 120 -8.16 7.18 -12.42
C MET A 120 -7.26 7.63 -11.27
N PHE A 121 -7.89 8.13 -10.23
CA PHE A 121 -7.22 8.53 -9.00
C PHE A 121 -8.06 8.07 -7.83
N LYS A 122 -7.43 8.08 -6.66
CA LYS A 122 -8.05 7.91 -5.37
C LYS A 122 -7.92 9.20 -4.59
N VAL A 123 -9.00 9.66 -3.99
CA VAL A 123 -9.01 10.76 -3.03
C VAL A 123 -9.21 10.18 -1.64
N ASP A 124 -8.18 10.28 -0.81
CA ASP A 124 -8.24 9.95 0.61
C ASP A 124 -8.34 11.23 1.44
N VAL A 125 -9.09 11.16 2.54
CA VAL A 125 -8.99 12.15 3.62
C VAL A 125 -7.95 11.67 4.60
N MET A 126 -6.95 12.51 4.85
CA MET A 126 -5.97 12.31 5.91
C MET A 126 -6.48 12.97 7.19
N PRO A 127 -6.53 12.23 8.32
CA PRO A 127 -7.12 12.72 9.56
C PRO A 127 -6.29 13.83 10.21
N ALA A 128 -6.92 14.66 11.04
CA ALA A 128 -6.19 15.62 11.86
C ALA A 128 -5.49 14.89 13.01
N TYR A 129 -4.16 14.87 12.99
CA TYR A 129 -3.38 14.14 14.00
C TYR A 129 -2.02 14.75 14.25
N HIS A 130 -1.52 14.58 15.48
CA HIS A 130 -0.18 14.98 15.90
C HIS A 130 0.14 16.43 15.53
N GLY A 131 -0.83 17.33 15.77
CA GLY A 131 -0.71 18.76 15.47
C GLY A 131 -0.85 19.11 13.98
N ARG A 132 -1.16 18.15 13.11
CA ARG A 132 -1.43 18.37 11.69
C ARG A 132 -2.94 18.52 11.43
N PRO A 133 -3.34 19.47 10.58
CA PRO A 133 -4.73 19.58 10.15
C PRO A 133 -5.11 18.40 9.24
N LYS A 134 -6.41 18.24 8.99
CA LYS A 134 -6.90 17.36 7.93
C LYS A 134 -6.29 17.79 6.59
N ALA A 135 -5.98 16.81 5.75
CA ALA A 135 -5.47 17.03 4.41
C ALA A 135 -6.16 16.10 3.42
N LEU A 136 -6.15 16.45 2.14
CA LEU A 136 -6.50 15.53 1.07
C LEU A 136 -5.24 14.82 0.60
N ARG A 137 -5.39 13.57 0.17
CA ARG A 137 -4.36 12.87 -0.57
C ARG A 137 -4.92 12.35 -1.87
N ILE A 138 -4.29 12.71 -2.98
CA ILE A 138 -4.61 12.24 -4.32
C ILE A 138 -3.57 11.22 -4.71
N SER A 139 -3.98 9.97 -4.94
CA SER A 139 -3.08 8.91 -5.38
C SER A 139 -3.57 8.24 -6.65
N ARG A 140 -2.72 7.38 -7.21
CA ARG A 140 -3.07 6.59 -8.40
C ARG A 140 -4.28 5.68 -8.12
N GLY A 141 -5.24 5.64 -9.06
CA GLY A 141 -6.34 4.68 -9.10
C GLY A 141 -6.00 3.39 -9.86
N ASP A 142 -6.98 2.48 -10.02
CA ASP A 142 -6.81 1.26 -10.80
C ASP A 142 -7.05 1.50 -12.31
N TRP A 143 -5.94 1.74 -13.00
CA TRP A 143 -5.92 1.94 -14.46
C TRP A 143 -5.85 0.63 -15.27
N ASN A 144 -5.45 -0.48 -14.63
CA ASN A 144 -5.30 -1.78 -15.30
C ASN A 144 -6.65 -2.48 -15.51
N ALA A 145 -7.70 -1.97 -14.86
CA ALA A 145 -9.07 -2.47 -14.94
C ALA A 145 -9.73 -2.31 -16.32
N MET A 146 -9.15 -1.59 -17.28
CA MET A 146 -9.73 -1.46 -18.63
C MET A 146 -9.65 -2.78 -19.40
N ARG A 147 -8.46 -3.31 -19.70
CA ARG A 147 -8.29 -4.45 -20.64
C ARG A 147 -7.55 -5.67 -20.09
N LYS A 148 -6.71 -5.52 -19.05
CA LYS A 148 -5.96 -6.60 -18.34
C LYS A 148 -5.35 -7.68 -19.27
N ASN A 149 -4.25 -7.37 -19.98
CA ASN A 149 -3.48 -8.30 -20.85
C ASN A 149 -4.34 -9.25 -21.72
N ARG A 150 -5.41 -8.74 -22.35
CA ARG A 150 -6.28 -9.49 -23.26
C ARG A 150 -6.05 -9.09 -24.72
N THR A 151 -6.14 -10.05 -25.63
CA THR A 151 -6.18 -9.79 -27.08
C THR A 151 -7.43 -9.00 -27.46
N ASP A 152 -7.47 -8.42 -28.66
CA ASP A 152 -8.65 -7.68 -29.14
C ASP A 152 -9.91 -8.56 -29.14
N GLU A 153 -9.77 -9.82 -29.54
CA GLU A 153 -10.88 -10.78 -29.63
C GLU A 153 -11.40 -11.14 -28.23
N GLN A 154 -10.49 -11.42 -27.30
CA GLN A 154 -10.85 -11.73 -25.91
C GLN A 154 -11.52 -10.54 -25.22
N PHE A 155 -11.07 -9.32 -25.56
CA PHE A 155 -11.66 -8.10 -25.03
C PHE A 155 -13.06 -7.85 -25.61
N ALA A 156 -13.22 -7.98 -26.93
CA ALA A 156 -14.50 -7.83 -27.62
C ALA A 156 -15.56 -8.82 -27.12
N ALA A 157 -15.18 -10.10 -26.96
CA ALA A 157 -16.07 -11.13 -26.42
C ALA A 157 -16.55 -10.78 -25.00
N LEU A 158 -15.62 -10.31 -24.15
CA LEU A 158 -15.93 -9.90 -22.78
C LEU A 158 -16.91 -8.72 -22.75
N VAL A 159 -16.70 -7.71 -23.59
CA VAL A 159 -17.58 -6.53 -23.68
C VAL A 159 -18.97 -6.93 -24.16
N MET A 160 -19.07 -7.71 -25.24
CA MET A 160 -20.36 -8.17 -25.79
C MET A 160 -21.19 -8.93 -24.76
N GLU A 161 -20.54 -9.81 -24.02
CA GLU A 161 -21.22 -10.58 -23.01
C GLU A 161 -21.72 -9.72 -21.85
N HIS A 162 -20.84 -8.90 -21.26
CA HIS A 162 -21.20 -8.05 -20.11
C HIS A 162 -22.32 -7.08 -20.47
N THR A 163 -22.25 -6.48 -21.65
CA THR A 163 -23.30 -5.60 -22.17
C THR A 163 -24.58 -6.38 -22.53
N GLY A 164 -24.46 -7.64 -22.94
CA GLY A 164 -25.58 -8.57 -23.12
C GLY A 164 -26.36 -8.84 -21.82
N TYR A 165 -25.69 -9.03 -20.68
CA TYR A 165 -26.36 -9.15 -19.37
C TYR A 165 -27.10 -7.87 -18.96
N LEU A 166 -26.65 -6.72 -19.45
CA LEU A 166 -27.35 -5.45 -19.29
C LEU A 166 -28.47 -5.25 -20.33
N GLY A 167 -28.69 -6.18 -21.25
CA GLY A 167 -29.69 -6.06 -22.31
C GLY A 167 -29.36 -5.00 -23.36
N VAL A 168 -28.10 -4.59 -23.46
CA VAL A 168 -27.60 -3.57 -24.41
C VAL A 168 -26.32 -4.05 -25.12
N PRO A 169 -26.33 -5.22 -25.79
CA PRO A 169 -25.15 -5.71 -26.48
C PRO A 169 -24.63 -4.67 -27.47
N SER A 170 -23.33 -4.41 -27.45
CA SER A 170 -22.77 -3.22 -28.08
C SER A 170 -21.54 -3.50 -28.95
N PRO A 171 -21.76 -3.84 -30.22
CA PRO A 171 -20.68 -3.90 -31.20
C PRO A 171 -20.01 -2.53 -31.40
N SER A 172 -20.79 -1.43 -31.32
CA SER A 172 -20.27 -0.08 -31.54
C SER A 172 -19.35 0.38 -30.38
N GLY A 173 -19.69 0.00 -29.15
CA GLY A 173 -18.88 0.27 -27.96
C GLY A 173 -17.54 -0.44 -27.97
N ILE A 174 -17.43 -1.62 -28.60
CA ILE A 174 -16.13 -2.30 -28.77
C ILE A 174 -15.20 -1.48 -29.67
N THR A 175 -15.71 -1.03 -30.82
CA THR A 175 -14.93 -0.22 -31.77
C THR A 175 -14.44 1.07 -31.11
N GLU A 176 -15.34 1.77 -30.43
CA GLU A 176 -15.01 3.02 -29.73
C GLU A 176 -14.05 2.75 -28.55
N LEU A 177 -14.27 1.70 -27.74
CA LEU A 177 -13.35 1.35 -26.65
C LEU A 177 -11.96 1.02 -27.18
N ASN A 178 -11.84 0.19 -28.22
CA ASN A 178 -10.54 -0.17 -28.81
C ASN A 178 -9.78 1.06 -29.32
N LYS A 179 -10.49 2.01 -29.93
CA LYS A 179 -9.92 3.27 -30.41
C LYS A 179 -9.27 4.09 -29.28
N TYR A 180 -9.92 4.18 -28.12
CA TYR A 180 -9.45 5.03 -27.01
C TYR A 180 -8.67 4.29 -25.94
N THR A 181 -8.74 2.96 -25.91
CA THR A 181 -8.05 2.13 -24.91
C THR A 181 -6.55 2.39 -24.95
N GLN A 182 -5.93 2.55 -26.12
CA GLN A 182 -4.50 2.89 -26.19
C GLN A 182 -4.20 4.31 -25.67
N THR A 183 -5.06 5.29 -25.90
CA THR A 183 -4.89 6.64 -25.34
C THR A 183 -4.98 6.62 -23.81
N ILE A 184 -5.96 5.88 -23.28
CA ILE A 184 -6.14 5.69 -21.83
C ILE A 184 -4.95 4.91 -21.26
N ILE A 185 -4.57 3.79 -21.87
CA ILE A 185 -3.42 2.98 -21.45
C ILE A 185 -2.12 3.80 -21.50
N ASN A 186 -1.83 4.54 -22.57
CA ASN A 186 -0.61 5.34 -22.67
C ASN A 186 -0.56 6.46 -21.63
N ALA A 187 -1.70 7.03 -21.24
CA ALA A 187 -1.75 7.96 -20.12
C ALA A 187 -1.41 7.29 -18.77
N THR A 188 -1.35 5.95 -18.71
CA THR A 188 -1.25 5.16 -17.46
C THR A 188 0.00 4.30 -17.33
N VAL A 189 0.70 4.01 -18.43
CA VAL A 189 1.77 3.00 -18.51
C VAL A 189 3.11 3.44 -17.91
N THR A 190 3.34 4.73 -17.62
CA THR A 190 4.66 5.21 -17.15
C THR A 190 4.58 6.05 -15.89
N PHE A 191 4.30 5.42 -14.75
CA PHE A 191 4.65 5.98 -13.44
C PHE A 191 5.87 5.24 -12.93
N THR A 192 7.06 5.81 -13.13
CA THR A 192 8.34 5.30 -12.61
C THR A 192 8.72 5.93 -11.26
N ALA A 193 7.94 6.89 -10.77
CA ALA A 193 8.20 7.56 -9.51
C ALA A 193 7.88 6.63 -8.31
N ASP A 194 8.82 6.58 -7.36
CA ASP A 194 8.67 5.91 -6.06
C ASP A 194 7.31 6.27 -5.42
N ALA A 195 6.49 5.26 -5.09
CA ALA A 195 5.15 5.40 -4.50
C ALA A 195 5.12 6.12 -3.13
N SER A 196 6.29 6.40 -2.55
CA SER A 196 6.45 7.27 -1.38
C SER A 196 6.54 8.76 -1.70
N TYR A 197 6.54 9.17 -2.98
CA TYR A 197 6.53 10.57 -3.37
C TYR A 197 5.17 11.21 -3.16
N GLU A 198 5.12 12.20 -2.27
CA GLU A 198 3.98 13.06 -2.00
C GLU A 198 4.40 14.52 -2.23
N ASP A 199 3.92 15.14 -3.31
CA ASP A 199 4.06 16.58 -3.54
C ASP A 199 3.04 17.32 -2.66
N ARG A 200 3.52 18.26 -1.84
CA ARG A 200 2.66 19.03 -0.93
C ARG A 200 2.19 20.28 -1.64
N ARG A 201 0.89 20.37 -1.86
CA ARG A 201 0.22 21.49 -2.54
C ARG A 201 -0.93 22.03 -1.68
N THR A 202 -1.50 23.13 -2.10
CA THR A 202 -2.78 23.63 -1.60
C THR A 202 -3.90 23.25 -2.57
N LEU A 203 -5.14 23.23 -2.10
CA LEU A 203 -6.30 23.01 -2.98
C LEU A 203 -6.40 24.08 -4.08
N LYS A 204 -5.94 25.30 -3.79
CA LYS A 204 -5.78 26.38 -4.76
C LYS A 204 -4.82 26.01 -5.89
N ASP A 205 -3.67 25.43 -5.57
CA ASP A 205 -2.70 25.02 -6.59
C ASP A 205 -3.29 23.93 -7.49
N VAL A 206 -4.05 22.99 -6.92
CA VAL A 206 -4.73 21.92 -7.69
C VAL A 206 -5.78 22.51 -8.65
N ASP A 207 -6.55 23.49 -8.20
CA ASP A 207 -7.51 24.20 -9.06
C ASP A 207 -6.80 25.00 -10.17
N GLN A 208 -5.60 25.54 -9.91
CA GLN A 208 -4.83 26.32 -10.89
C GLN A 208 -4.15 25.46 -11.96
N ASP A 209 -3.71 24.25 -11.59
CA ASP A 209 -3.07 23.32 -12.52
C ASP A 209 -4.05 22.78 -13.59
N MET A 210 -5.36 22.84 -13.33
CA MET A 210 -6.41 22.38 -14.24
C MET A 210 -7.08 23.57 -14.97
N LYS A 211 -6.84 23.71 -16.28
CA LYS A 211 -7.22 24.90 -17.07
C LYS A 211 -8.67 24.99 -17.53
N SER A 212 -9.54 24.00 -17.28
CA SER A 212 -10.92 24.00 -17.77
C SER A 212 -11.84 24.90 -16.93
N GLU A 213 -12.34 25.99 -17.53
CA GLU A 213 -13.33 26.86 -16.89
C GLU A 213 -14.62 26.07 -16.58
N GLY A 214 -14.96 25.91 -15.29
CA GLY A 214 -16.19 25.28 -14.80
C GLY A 214 -16.04 23.93 -14.09
N ASP A 215 -14.85 23.32 -14.10
CA ASP A 215 -14.58 21.97 -13.54
C ASP A 215 -13.53 22.03 -12.42
N ARG A 216 -13.77 22.89 -11.42
CA ARG A 216 -12.83 23.07 -10.29
C ARG A 216 -12.96 21.93 -9.28
N TRP A 217 -11.83 21.39 -8.84
CA TRP A 217 -11.77 20.34 -7.82
C TRP A 217 -12.43 20.80 -6.53
N SER A 218 -12.12 22.02 -6.06
CA SER A 218 -12.67 22.55 -4.82
C SER A 218 -14.20 22.64 -4.81
N GLY A 219 -14.80 23.07 -5.92
CA GLY A 219 -16.25 23.17 -6.07
C GLY A 219 -16.92 21.81 -5.96
N HIS A 220 -16.44 20.84 -6.75
CA HIS A 220 -16.98 19.48 -6.74
C HIS A 220 -16.74 18.74 -5.42
N LEU A 221 -15.56 18.89 -4.82
CA LEU A 221 -15.28 18.35 -3.49
C LEU A 221 -16.23 18.93 -2.45
N ASN A 222 -16.47 20.25 -2.44
CA ASN A 222 -17.38 20.87 -1.47
C ASN A 222 -18.85 20.49 -1.69
N GLU A 223 -19.29 20.29 -2.94
CA GLU A 223 -20.61 19.71 -3.22
C GLU A 223 -20.73 18.28 -2.68
N ILE A 224 -19.65 17.49 -2.74
CA ILE A 224 -19.60 16.11 -2.27
C ILE A 224 -19.46 16.02 -0.74
N TYR A 225 -18.72 16.90 -0.08
CA TYR A 225 -18.50 16.83 1.37
C TYR A 225 -19.51 17.63 2.19
N SER A 226 -20.28 18.53 1.57
CA SER A 226 -21.30 19.33 2.27
C SER A 226 -22.51 18.49 2.71
N PRO A 227 -23.11 18.76 3.90
CA PRO A 227 -22.70 19.76 4.90
C PRO A 227 -21.68 19.23 5.93
N GLN A 228 -21.18 18.00 5.79
CA GLN A 228 -20.34 17.37 6.81
C GLN A 228 -18.97 18.06 6.96
N TYR A 229 -18.39 18.51 5.84
CA TYR A 229 -17.11 19.20 5.84
C TYR A 229 -17.00 20.18 4.67
N THR A 230 -16.22 21.25 4.83
CA THR A 230 -15.94 22.23 3.77
C THR A 230 -14.44 22.43 3.64
N TRP A 231 -13.91 22.07 2.48
CA TRP A 231 -12.52 22.27 2.09
C TRP A 231 -12.26 23.72 1.68
N LYS A 232 -11.18 24.28 2.23
CA LYS A 232 -10.69 25.64 1.95
C LYS A 232 -9.59 25.61 0.91
N GLN A 233 -9.39 26.75 0.25
CA GLN A 233 -8.38 26.90 -0.80
C GLN A 233 -6.94 26.67 -0.29
N ASP A 234 -6.68 27.03 0.98
CA ASP A 234 -5.37 26.84 1.61
C ASP A 234 -5.21 25.46 2.29
N ASP A 235 -6.23 24.58 2.22
CA ASP A 235 -6.12 23.23 2.77
C ASP A 235 -5.07 22.43 1.98
N ILE A 236 -4.34 21.58 2.72
CA ILE A 236 -3.22 20.82 2.18
C ILE A 236 -3.73 19.66 1.34
N VAL A 237 -3.13 19.50 0.16
CA VAL A 237 -3.32 18.36 -0.74
C VAL A 237 -1.97 17.68 -0.98
N LEU A 238 -1.86 16.40 -0.63
CA LEU A 238 -0.71 15.57 -0.92
C LEU A 238 -0.94 14.79 -2.22
N ILE A 239 -0.14 15.04 -3.25
CA ILE A 239 -0.26 14.37 -4.54
C ILE A 239 0.78 13.26 -4.60
N GLN A 240 0.31 12.01 -4.52
CA GLN A 240 1.12 10.84 -4.77
C GLN A 240 1.33 10.69 -6.27
N HIS A 241 2.55 10.94 -6.75
CA HIS A 241 2.95 11.07 -8.17
C HIS A 241 2.55 12.43 -8.81
N PRO A 242 3.53 13.31 -9.08
CA PRO A 242 3.26 14.71 -9.45
C PRO A 242 2.61 14.85 -10.84
N ASP A 243 2.74 13.84 -11.70
CA ASP A 243 2.21 13.82 -13.05
C ASP A 243 0.73 13.40 -13.15
N ILE A 244 0.08 13.01 -12.05
CA ILE A 244 -1.35 12.64 -12.05
C ILE A 244 -2.22 13.77 -12.61
N LEU A 245 -2.05 15.01 -12.11
CA LEU A 245 -2.90 16.13 -12.53
C LEU A 245 -2.71 16.44 -14.02
N THR A 246 -1.47 16.53 -14.49
CA THR A 246 -1.16 16.78 -15.90
C THR A 246 -1.69 15.69 -16.82
N ARG A 247 -1.63 14.41 -16.41
CA ARG A 247 -2.18 13.29 -17.19
C ARG A 247 -3.71 13.30 -17.24
N LEU A 248 -4.38 13.66 -16.15
CA LEU A 248 -5.83 13.84 -16.13
C LEU A 248 -6.26 14.94 -17.09
N GLN A 249 -5.57 16.08 -17.05
CA GLN A 249 -5.81 17.17 -18.00
C GLN A 249 -5.62 16.70 -19.45
N HIS A 250 -4.51 16.00 -19.73
CA HIS A 250 -4.25 15.47 -21.07
C HIS A 250 -5.34 14.52 -21.58
N LEU A 251 -5.89 13.67 -20.70
CA LEU A 251 -6.99 12.78 -21.03
C LEU A 251 -8.28 13.56 -21.34
N GLN A 252 -8.60 14.60 -20.56
CA GLN A 252 -9.75 15.45 -20.80
C GLN A 252 -9.64 16.23 -22.12
N GLU A 253 -8.44 16.69 -22.48
CA GLU A 253 -8.20 17.42 -23.74
C GLU A 253 -8.25 16.50 -24.98
N LYS A 254 -7.77 15.26 -24.87
CA LYS A 254 -7.66 14.34 -26.01
C LYS A 254 -8.89 13.49 -26.27
N LEU A 255 -9.73 13.28 -25.27
CA LEU A 255 -10.87 12.36 -25.37
C LEU A 255 -12.19 13.13 -25.36
N PRO A 256 -13.09 12.87 -26.32
CA PRO A 256 -14.46 13.36 -26.23
C PRO A 256 -15.09 12.91 -24.90
N GLU A 257 -15.90 13.79 -24.30
CA GLU A 257 -16.59 13.50 -23.03
C GLU A 257 -17.38 12.18 -23.10
N ALA A 258 -18.02 11.92 -24.24
CA ALA A 258 -18.74 10.69 -24.54
C ALA A 258 -17.86 9.43 -24.37
N SER A 259 -16.64 9.50 -24.88
CA SER A 259 -15.67 8.40 -24.85
C SER A 259 -15.13 8.18 -23.44
N LEU A 260 -14.90 9.25 -22.68
CA LEU A 260 -14.54 9.17 -21.27
C LEU A 260 -15.64 8.49 -20.46
N ARG A 261 -16.90 8.93 -20.60
CA ARG A 261 -18.05 8.33 -19.90
C ARG A 261 -18.24 6.85 -20.26
N MET A 262 -18.05 6.48 -21.52
CA MET A 262 -18.09 5.09 -21.96
C MET A 262 -16.95 4.28 -21.30
N GLY A 263 -15.73 4.79 -21.29
CA GLY A 263 -14.60 4.14 -20.59
C GLY A 263 -14.88 3.95 -19.09
N LEU A 264 -15.40 4.97 -18.41
CA LEU A 264 -15.78 4.88 -16.99
C LEU A 264 -16.91 3.88 -16.77
N SER A 265 -17.91 3.88 -17.64
CA SER A 265 -19.01 2.89 -17.63
C SER A 265 -18.45 1.48 -17.76
N TRP A 266 -17.46 1.25 -18.63
CA TRP A 266 -16.85 -0.06 -18.82
C TRP A 266 -16.17 -0.57 -17.56
N VAL A 267 -15.34 0.27 -16.93
CA VAL A 267 -14.65 -0.14 -15.70
C VAL A 267 -15.66 -0.41 -14.60
N LEU A 268 -16.69 0.43 -14.47
CA LEU A 268 -17.74 0.23 -13.48
C LEU A 268 -18.50 -1.09 -13.70
N ILE A 269 -18.81 -1.42 -14.96
CA ILE A 269 -19.41 -2.69 -15.36
C ILE A 269 -18.54 -3.86 -14.90
N ARG A 270 -17.22 -3.80 -15.14
CA ARG A 270 -16.29 -4.86 -14.71
C ARG A 270 -16.19 -4.99 -13.19
N LEU A 271 -16.19 -3.87 -12.46
CA LEU A 271 -16.11 -3.84 -11.00
C LEU A 271 -17.37 -4.39 -10.31
N PHE A 272 -18.49 -4.47 -11.03
CA PHE A 272 -19.74 -4.95 -10.48
C PHE A 272 -20.14 -6.34 -11.01
N LEU A 273 -20.10 -6.51 -12.33
CA LEU A 273 -20.67 -7.69 -12.98
C LEU A 273 -19.87 -8.96 -12.71
N TRP A 274 -18.62 -8.90 -12.21
CA TRP A 274 -17.93 -10.09 -11.71
C TRP A 274 -18.77 -10.87 -10.68
N ARG A 275 -19.58 -10.15 -9.90
CA ARG A 275 -20.41 -10.74 -8.86
C ARG A 275 -21.67 -11.39 -9.38
N VAL A 276 -22.23 -10.82 -10.45
CA VAL A 276 -23.49 -11.22 -11.10
C VAL A 276 -23.24 -12.30 -12.16
N ILE A 277 -22.10 -12.23 -12.85
CA ILE A 277 -21.67 -13.09 -13.96
C ILE A 277 -20.59 -14.08 -13.47
N ALA A 278 -20.65 -14.54 -12.23
CA ALA A 278 -19.67 -15.49 -11.68
C ALA A 278 -19.82 -16.91 -12.29
N LYS A 279 -19.78 -17.02 -13.62
CA LYS A 279 -19.64 -18.27 -14.35
C LYS A 279 -18.15 -18.55 -14.60
N PRO A 280 -17.68 -19.79 -14.35
CA PRO A 280 -16.27 -20.18 -14.49
C PRO A 280 -15.68 -19.89 -15.88
N GLU A 281 -16.50 -19.91 -16.94
CA GLU A 281 -16.02 -19.80 -18.33
C GLU A 281 -15.35 -18.45 -18.68
N LEU A 282 -15.54 -17.41 -17.86
CA LEU A 282 -15.31 -16.01 -18.26
C LEU A 282 -14.14 -15.35 -17.55
N TRP A 283 -13.81 -15.85 -16.35
CA TRP A 283 -12.80 -15.25 -15.50
C TRP A 283 -11.41 -15.81 -15.76
N THR A 284 -11.31 -17.05 -16.20
CA THR A 284 -10.10 -17.79 -16.57
C THR A 284 -10.56 -19.23 -16.83
N LYS A 285 -9.74 -20.12 -17.40
CA LYS A 285 -9.99 -21.58 -17.39
C LYS A 285 -9.88 -22.17 -15.96
N ALA A 286 -10.40 -21.48 -14.97
CA ALA A 286 -10.30 -21.77 -13.56
C ALA A 286 -11.41 -22.75 -13.16
N ASP A 287 -11.05 -23.76 -12.38
CA ASP A 287 -12.02 -24.65 -11.76
C ASP A 287 -12.89 -23.91 -10.73
N ALA A 288 -13.94 -24.59 -10.27
CA ALA A 288 -14.88 -24.03 -9.29
C ALA A 288 -14.20 -23.60 -7.97
N THR A 289 -13.16 -24.31 -7.55
CA THR A 289 -12.39 -24.03 -6.32
C THR A 289 -11.63 -22.72 -6.43
N THR A 290 -10.99 -22.50 -7.58
CA THR A 290 -10.27 -21.27 -7.91
C THR A 290 -11.23 -20.10 -7.97
N LEU A 291 -12.40 -20.28 -8.60
CA LEU A 291 -13.43 -19.23 -8.65
C LEU A 291 -13.93 -18.85 -7.26
N GLN A 292 -14.20 -19.82 -6.38
CA GLN A 292 -14.62 -19.55 -5.01
C GLN A 292 -13.56 -18.77 -4.23
N THR A 293 -12.28 -19.08 -4.45
CA THR A 293 -11.16 -18.37 -3.82
C THR A 293 -11.08 -16.92 -4.30
N ILE A 294 -11.20 -16.68 -5.61
CA ILE A 294 -11.25 -15.34 -6.20
C ILE A 294 -12.43 -14.55 -5.63
N THR A 295 -13.64 -15.13 -5.59
CA THR A 295 -14.83 -14.48 -5.02
C THR A 295 -14.60 -14.05 -3.58
N LYS A 296 -14.06 -14.95 -2.73
CA LYS A 296 -13.77 -14.64 -1.31
C LYS A 296 -12.76 -13.50 -1.18
N LEU A 297 -11.69 -13.49 -1.96
CA LEU A 297 -10.68 -12.43 -1.94
C LEU A 297 -11.23 -11.08 -2.44
N THR A 298 -12.05 -11.09 -3.48
CA THR A 298 -12.70 -9.87 -3.99
C THR A 298 -13.68 -9.31 -2.95
N CYS A 299 -14.49 -10.18 -2.32
CA CYS A 299 -15.38 -9.79 -1.23
C CYS A 299 -14.63 -9.24 -0.02
N LEU A 300 -13.50 -9.84 0.35
CA LEU A 300 -12.65 -9.33 1.43
C LEU A 300 -12.12 -7.94 1.09
N THR A 301 -11.68 -7.72 -0.15
CA THR A 301 -11.21 -6.40 -0.62
C THR A 301 -12.32 -5.34 -0.52
N HIS A 302 -13.55 -5.67 -0.93
CA HIS A 302 -14.70 -4.75 -0.77
C HIS A 302 -14.99 -4.44 0.69
N LEU A 303 -14.88 -5.44 1.56
CA LEU A 303 -15.09 -5.30 2.99
C LEU A 303 -14.01 -4.42 3.63
N GLU A 304 -12.73 -4.65 3.33
CA GLU A 304 -11.61 -3.78 3.75
C GLU A 304 -11.79 -2.34 3.23
N ASN A 305 -12.32 -2.16 2.02
CA ASN A 305 -12.64 -0.86 1.43
C ASN A 305 -13.87 -0.17 2.04
N THR A 306 -14.56 -0.81 2.99
CA THR A 306 -15.74 -0.24 3.68
C THR A 306 -15.49 -0.10 5.18
N PHE A 307 -14.87 -1.10 5.79
CA PHE A 307 -14.67 -1.22 7.23
C PHE A 307 -13.20 -1.04 7.66
N GLY A 308 -12.25 -0.96 6.72
CA GLY A 308 -10.82 -0.84 7.02
C GLY A 308 -10.30 -1.99 7.86
N LEU A 309 -9.50 -1.66 8.88
CA LEU A 309 -8.84 -2.64 9.72
C LEU A 309 -9.78 -3.39 10.69
N VAL A 310 -11.01 -2.90 10.89
CA VAL A 310 -12.01 -3.56 11.76
C VAL A 310 -12.38 -4.95 11.28
N VAL A 311 -12.23 -5.21 9.97
CA VAL A 311 -12.37 -6.53 9.37
C VAL A 311 -11.51 -7.59 10.06
N SER A 312 -10.39 -7.18 10.64
CA SER A 312 -9.42 -8.04 11.30
C SER A 312 -9.34 -7.79 12.80
N ALA A 313 -10.34 -7.11 13.39
CA ALA A 313 -10.33 -6.76 14.80
C ALA A 313 -10.17 -7.98 15.73
N LYS A 314 -10.84 -9.10 15.40
CA LYS A 314 -10.72 -10.35 16.15
C LYS A 314 -9.30 -10.91 16.08
N HIS A 315 -8.81 -11.22 14.88
CA HIS A 315 -7.42 -11.63 14.63
C HIS A 315 -6.41 -10.76 15.38
N ILE A 316 -6.57 -9.42 15.30
CA ILE A 316 -5.66 -8.49 15.96
C ILE A 316 -5.77 -8.57 17.50
N HIS A 317 -6.98 -8.64 18.04
CA HIS A 317 -7.17 -8.73 19.48
C HIS A 317 -6.58 -10.01 20.08
N GLU A 318 -6.74 -11.13 19.39
CA GLU A 318 -6.24 -12.44 19.83
C GLU A 318 -4.72 -12.56 19.68
N ARG A 319 -4.15 -11.99 18.61
CA ARG A 319 -2.71 -12.09 18.29
C ARG A 319 -1.85 -11.08 19.03
N PHE A 320 -2.28 -9.81 19.12
CA PHE A 320 -1.44 -8.71 19.63
C PHE A 320 -1.60 -8.51 21.13
N THR A 321 -1.03 -9.46 21.88
CA THR A 321 -0.95 -9.41 23.34
C THR A 321 -0.18 -8.18 23.84
N LYS A 322 -0.34 -7.85 25.13
CA LYS A 322 0.43 -6.77 25.78
C LYS A 322 1.94 -6.96 25.64
N LEU A 323 2.42 -8.21 25.71
CA LEU A 323 3.83 -8.54 25.55
C LEU A 323 4.32 -8.23 24.13
N LEU A 324 3.57 -8.64 23.11
CA LEU A 324 3.95 -8.37 21.72
C LEU A 324 4.00 -6.87 21.42
N ARG A 325 3.04 -6.10 21.96
CA ARG A 325 3.02 -4.63 21.88
C ARG A 325 4.21 -3.99 22.58
N HIS A 326 4.60 -4.50 23.75
CA HIS A 326 5.77 -4.03 24.46
C HIS A 326 7.03 -4.27 23.63
N ASN A 327 7.24 -5.50 23.14
CA ASN A 327 8.39 -5.84 22.29
C ASN A 327 8.45 -4.96 21.04
N LEU A 328 7.33 -4.75 20.35
CA LEU A 328 7.24 -3.87 19.19
C LEU A 328 7.69 -2.43 19.48
N ASN A 329 7.28 -1.89 20.63
CA ASN A 329 7.72 -0.58 21.06
C ASN A 329 9.21 -0.55 21.41
N SER A 330 9.73 -1.59 22.07
CA SER A 330 11.16 -1.71 22.38
C SER A 330 12.01 -1.75 21.11
N PHE A 331 11.63 -2.57 20.11
CA PHE A 331 12.31 -2.58 18.80
C PHE A 331 12.39 -1.18 18.19
N PHE A 332 11.27 -0.47 18.18
CA PHE A 332 11.23 0.89 17.64
C PHE A 332 12.20 1.82 18.37
N GLU A 333 12.23 1.75 19.71
CA GLU A 333 13.10 2.58 20.53
C GLU A 333 14.60 2.27 20.31
N GLU A 334 14.98 1.01 20.29
CA GLU A 334 16.39 0.63 20.14
C GLU A 334 16.92 0.92 18.75
N ILE A 335 16.10 0.75 17.71
CA ILE A 335 16.44 1.16 16.34
C ILE A 335 16.62 2.68 16.28
N ARG A 336 15.69 3.44 16.89
CA ARG A 336 15.77 4.90 16.96
C ARG A 336 17.04 5.36 17.69
N ASP A 337 17.37 4.74 18.81
CA ASP A 337 18.56 5.06 19.59
C ASP A 337 19.85 4.70 18.86
N GLN A 338 19.87 3.59 18.11
CA GLN A 338 21.00 3.27 17.26
C GLN A 338 21.20 4.31 16.15
N ILE A 339 20.11 4.81 15.54
CA ILE A 339 20.21 5.89 14.53
C ILE A 339 20.75 7.17 15.19
N LYS A 340 20.27 7.55 16.38
CA LYS A 340 20.83 8.70 17.13
C LYS A 340 22.32 8.55 17.38
N HIS A 341 22.75 7.37 17.82
CA HIS A 341 24.15 7.05 18.06
C HIS A 341 24.99 7.21 16.78
N ASP A 342 24.50 6.68 15.65
CA ASP A 342 25.18 6.78 14.36
C ASP A 342 25.33 8.25 13.91
N PHE A 343 24.28 9.07 14.06
CA PHE A 343 24.34 10.51 13.77
C PHE A 343 25.24 11.30 14.74
N ALA A 344 25.32 10.91 16.00
CA ALA A 344 26.21 11.56 16.98
C ALA A 344 27.68 11.48 16.54
N ASN A 345 28.05 10.29 16.04
CA ASN A 345 29.41 9.94 15.65
C ASN A 345 29.77 10.35 14.21
N ALA A 346 28.79 10.82 13.41
CA ALA A 346 29.04 11.32 12.07
C ALA A 346 29.88 12.61 12.13
N SER A 347 31.10 12.56 11.58
CA SER A 347 32.03 13.71 11.54
C SER A 347 31.69 14.73 10.46
N TRP A 348 30.85 14.37 9.50
CA TRP A 348 30.48 15.20 8.34
C TRP A 348 29.20 16.02 8.53
N ILE A 349 28.57 15.93 9.70
CA ILE A 349 27.35 16.65 10.07
C ILE A 349 27.70 17.64 11.20
N ASP A 350 27.24 18.89 11.08
CA ASP A 350 27.42 19.92 12.10
C ASP A 350 26.51 19.70 13.33
N ASP A 351 26.83 20.36 14.46
CA ASP A 351 26.09 20.18 15.72
C ASP A 351 24.63 20.64 15.65
N LEU A 352 24.32 21.61 14.79
CA LEU A 352 22.96 22.10 14.60
C LEU A 352 22.10 21.03 13.91
N ALA A 353 22.61 20.47 12.82
CA ALA A 353 21.99 19.37 12.10
C ALA A 353 21.88 18.13 12.98
N LYS A 354 22.90 17.80 13.81
CA LYS A 354 22.76 16.75 14.82
C LYS A 354 21.59 17.03 15.76
N LYS A 355 21.53 18.20 16.40
CA LYS A 355 20.43 18.55 17.32
C LYS A 355 19.05 18.44 16.68
N LYS A 356 18.90 18.91 15.43
CA LYS A 356 17.65 18.83 14.67
C LYS A 356 17.30 17.39 14.27
N THR A 357 18.29 16.57 13.89
CA THR A 357 18.11 15.13 13.66
C THR A 357 17.57 14.43 14.91
N TYR A 358 18.13 14.74 16.08
CA TYR A 358 17.64 14.21 17.35
C TYR A 358 16.19 14.63 17.62
N ALA A 359 15.87 15.91 17.47
CA ALA A 359 14.50 16.40 17.63
C ALA A 359 13.52 15.69 16.69
N LYS A 360 13.93 15.46 15.43
CA LYS A 360 13.12 14.74 14.45
C LYS A 360 12.90 13.29 14.84
N LEU A 361 13.95 12.56 15.20
CA LEU A 361 13.88 11.17 15.67
C LEU A 361 12.98 11.04 16.90
N GLU A 362 13.10 11.95 17.87
CA GLU A 362 12.29 11.92 19.09
C GLU A 362 10.80 12.08 18.81
N ASN A 363 10.45 12.88 17.80
CA ASN A 363 9.08 13.15 17.43
C ASN A 363 8.54 12.23 16.31
N ILE A 364 9.28 11.19 15.90
CA ILE A 364 8.73 10.23 14.94
C ILE A 364 7.52 9.55 15.57
N TRP A 365 6.36 9.74 14.93
CA TRP A 365 5.14 9.09 15.37
C TRP A 365 5.12 7.62 14.98
N LYS A 366 4.79 6.77 15.97
CA LYS A 366 4.64 5.32 15.84
C LYS A 366 3.23 4.93 15.44
N ASN A 367 3.02 4.54 14.20
CA ASN A 367 1.76 4.01 13.70
C ASN A 367 1.88 2.53 13.32
N MET A 368 2.35 1.72 14.28
CA MET A 368 2.62 0.30 14.06
C MET A 368 1.41 -0.58 14.41
N LEU A 369 0.73 -0.27 15.51
CA LEU A 369 -0.49 -0.94 15.93
C LEU A 369 -1.58 0.10 16.24
N PRO A 370 -2.87 -0.23 16.05
CA PRO A 370 -3.93 0.67 16.46
C PRO A 370 -4.07 0.64 17.98
N ASP A 371 -4.53 1.77 18.51
CA ASP A 371 -4.93 1.91 19.91
C ASP A 371 -5.97 0.85 20.29
N ASP A 372 -5.84 0.26 21.49
CA ASP A 372 -6.77 -0.75 22.00
C ASP A 372 -8.22 -0.27 22.01
N ARG A 373 -8.44 1.05 22.14
CA ARG A 373 -9.77 1.66 22.06
C ARG A 373 -10.45 1.37 20.71
N PHE A 374 -9.69 1.31 19.62
CA PHE A 374 -10.18 0.95 18.28
C PHE A 374 -10.54 -0.53 18.13
N PHE A 375 -10.30 -1.35 19.15
CA PHE A 375 -10.71 -2.75 19.19
C PHE A 375 -11.69 -3.07 20.31
N SER A 376 -12.06 -2.07 21.11
CA SER A 376 -13.12 -2.22 22.11
C SER A 376 -14.49 -2.33 21.42
N THR A 377 -15.28 -3.33 21.82
CA THR A 377 -16.62 -3.56 21.28
C THR A 377 -17.51 -2.32 21.38
N SER A 378 -17.42 -1.57 22.48
CA SER A 378 -18.22 -0.35 22.68
C SER A 378 -17.84 0.78 21.72
N SER A 379 -16.55 1.04 21.51
CA SER A 379 -16.11 2.13 20.63
C SER A 379 -16.39 1.80 19.17
N LEU A 380 -16.16 0.55 18.78
CA LEU A 380 -16.50 0.07 17.45
C LEU A 380 -18.01 0.10 17.19
N ALA A 381 -18.83 -0.38 18.13
CA ALA A 381 -20.28 -0.28 18.01
C ALA A 381 -20.75 1.18 17.87
N ALA A 382 -20.12 2.13 18.56
CA ALA A 382 -20.44 3.55 18.45
C ALA A 382 -20.07 4.14 17.06
N LEU A 383 -18.92 3.76 16.50
CA LEU A 383 -18.47 4.21 15.19
C LEU A 383 -19.40 3.72 14.07
N TYR A 384 -19.83 2.47 14.14
CA TYR A 384 -20.67 1.83 13.11
C TYR A 384 -22.17 1.83 13.43
N LYS A 385 -22.62 2.51 14.51
CA LYS A 385 -24.03 2.51 14.98
C LYS A 385 -25.05 2.88 13.89
N ASN A 386 -24.68 3.80 13.01
CA ASN A 386 -25.56 4.33 11.96
C ASN A 386 -25.43 3.56 10.63
N PHE A 387 -24.64 2.49 10.60
CA PHE A 387 -24.57 1.65 9.42
C PHE A 387 -25.85 0.80 9.31
N PRO A 388 -26.39 0.64 8.09
CA PRO A 388 -27.64 -0.07 7.86
C PRO A 388 -27.44 -1.58 8.02
N ALA A 389 -28.52 -2.30 8.33
CA ALA A 389 -28.49 -3.77 8.37
C ALA A 389 -28.17 -4.35 6.98
N VAL A 390 -27.47 -5.50 6.98
CA VAL A 390 -27.14 -6.24 5.76
C VAL A 390 -28.35 -7.06 5.31
N GLY A 391 -28.82 -6.79 4.09
CA GLY A 391 -29.87 -7.56 3.43
C GLY A 391 -29.31 -8.64 2.49
N LYS A 392 -30.19 -9.24 1.69
CA LYS A 392 -29.81 -10.26 0.69
C LYS A 392 -29.22 -9.67 -0.59
N SER A 393 -29.55 -8.41 -0.92
CA SER A 393 -29.14 -7.76 -2.17
C SER A 393 -27.74 -7.19 -2.04
N PHE A 394 -26.83 -7.61 -2.93
CA PHE A 394 -25.46 -7.12 -2.94
C PHE A 394 -25.39 -5.63 -3.29
N MET A 395 -26.14 -5.18 -4.30
CA MET A 395 -26.19 -3.77 -4.70
C MET A 395 -26.76 -2.88 -3.61
N ASP A 396 -27.84 -3.28 -2.94
CA ASP A 396 -28.40 -2.49 -1.85
C ASP A 396 -27.38 -2.38 -0.71
N ASN A 397 -26.76 -3.50 -0.34
CA ASN A 397 -25.72 -3.50 0.69
C ASN A 397 -24.56 -2.59 0.28
N PHE A 398 -24.02 -2.73 -0.92
CA PHE A 398 -22.94 -1.89 -1.44
C PHE A 398 -23.29 -0.39 -1.39
N ILE A 399 -24.44 -0.01 -1.93
CA ILE A 399 -24.88 1.40 -1.95
C ILE A 399 -25.10 1.94 -0.54
N ASN A 400 -25.76 1.16 0.30
CA ASN A 400 -26.13 1.60 1.65
C ASN A 400 -24.91 1.71 2.56
N MET A 401 -23.95 0.78 2.45
CA MET A 401 -22.68 0.83 3.16
C MET A 401 -21.83 2.02 2.70
N ALA A 402 -21.72 2.27 1.39
CA ALA A 402 -20.99 3.41 0.85
C ALA A 402 -21.55 4.76 1.35
N LYS A 403 -22.88 4.90 1.40
CA LYS A 403 -23.54 6.09 1.97
C LYS A 403 -23.27 6.25 3.47
N ALA A 404 -23.31 5.17 4.24
CA ALA A 404 -23.02 5.20 5.67
C ALA A 404 -21.54 5.53 5.95
N PHE A 405 -20.63 4.94 5.17
CA PHE A 405 -19.22 5.24 5.15
C PHE A 405 -18.96 6.74 4.95
N ARG A 406 -19.51 7.33 3.88
CA ARG A 406 -19.37 8.78 3.59
C ARG A 406 -19.82 9.66 4.76
N ARG A 407 -20.96 9.34 5.38
CA ARG A 407 -21.52 10.09 6.52
C ARG A 407 -20.68 9.99 7.79
N THR A 408 -19.70 9.09 7.83
CA THR A 408 -18.83 8.84 9.00
C THR A 408 -17.40 9.32 8.75
N MET A 409 -17.07 9.72 7.51
CA MET A 409 -15.73 10.20 7.12
C MET A 409 -15.34 11.55 7.76
N ASP A 410 -16.25 12.26 8.42
CA ASP A 410 -15.92 13.45 9.19
C ASP A 410 -15.21 13.12 10.53
N LYS A 411 -15.31 11.88 11.01
CA LYS A 411 -14.71 11.44 12.27
C LYS A 411 -13.27 10.96 12.08
N ASP A 412 -12.31 11.60 12.74
CA ASP A 412 -10.89 11.25 12.63
C ASP A 412 -10.61 9.79 13.03
N ASP A 413 -11.19 9.31 14.14
CA ASP A 413 -11.07 7.91 14.58
C ASP A 413 -11.51 6.92 13.49
N PHE A 414 -12.60 7.22 12.78
CA PHE A 414 -13.09 6.39 11.69
C PHE A 414 -12.12 6.38 10.52
N ILE A 415 -11.65 7.56 10.08
CA ILE A 415 -10.65 7.68 8.99
C ILE A 415 -9.36 6.92 9.35
N THR A 416 -8.97 6.93 10.62
CA THR A 416 -7.76 6.26 11.12
C THR A 416 -7.84 4.76 10.95
N ILE A 417 -8.95 4.17 11.39
CA ILE A 417 -9.21 2.74 11.25
C ILE A 417 -9.36 2.38 9.78
N PHE A 418 -10.11 3.20 9.04
CA PHE A 418 -10.42 2.98 7.64
C PHE A 418 -9.19 3.00 6.73
N SER A 419 -8.33 3.99 6.92
CA SER A 419 -7.10 4.18 6.14
C SER A 419 -6.08 3.06 6.34
N ARG A 420 -6.31 2.19 7.33
CA ARG A 420 -5.48 1.01 7.62
C ARG A 420 -6.15 -0.25 7.07
N LYS A 421 -5.31 -1.14 6.55
CA LYS A 421 -5.69 -2.46 6.02
C LYS A 421 -4.73 -3.51 6.56
N LEU A 422 -5.06 -4.79 6.37
CA LEU A 422 -4.13 -5.88 6.67
C LEU A 422 -2.85 -5.73 5.88
N GLY A 423 -2.95 -5.41 4.60
CA GLY A 423 -1.82 -4.97 3.82
C GLY A 423 -2.05 -4.89 2.31
N SER A 424 -1.10 -4.30 1.60
CA SER A 424 -1.16 -4.03 0.16
C SER A 424 -0.43 -5.06 -0.70
N GLY A 425 0.18 -6.08 -0.08
CA GLY A 425 0.91 -7.16 -0.76
C GLY A 425 2.34 -6.81 -1.16
N HIS A 426 2.71 -5.52 -1.21
CA HIS A 426 3.98 -5.08 -1.79
C HIS A 426 4.89 -4.32 -0.81
N ALA A 427 4.34 -3.62 0.20
CA ALA A 427 5.13 -2.84 1.15
C ALA A 427 4.67 -3.08 2.59
N VAL A 428 5.57 -3.56 3.45
CA VAL A 428 5.29 -3.84 4.87
C VAL A 428 5.22 -2.57 5.70
N SER A 429 6.09 -1.61 5.43
CA SER A 429 6.22 -0.37 6.19
C SER A 429 6.28 0.85 5.28
N ARG A 430 5.93 2.01 5.84
CA ARG A 430 6.00 3.30 5.14
C ARG A 430 6.40 4.39 6.12
N TYR A 431 7.23 5.33 5.64
CA TYR A 431 7.48 6.60 6.29
C TYR A 431 6.61 7.70 5.67
N SER A 432 5.86 8.44 6.48
CA SER A 432 5.12 9.63 6.06
C SER A 432 5.88 10.88 6.47
N TYR A 433 6.32 11.66 5.48
CA TYR A 433 6.98 12.95 5.72
C TYR A 433 6.01 13.97 6.33
N PHE A 434 4.75 13.98 5.88
CA PHE A 434 3.71 14.89 6.36
C PHE A 434 3.42 14.76 7.86
N TYR A 435 3.43 13.54 8.40
CA TYR A 435 3.20 13.28 9.82
C TYR A 435 4.48 13.05 10.63
N ASN A 436 5.66 13.05 10.00
CA ASN A 436 6.88 12.52 10.60
C ASN A 436 6.62 11.13 11.24
N GLN A 437 6.06 10.19 10.48
CA GLN A 437 5.47 8.96 11.01
C GLN A 437 6.06 7.71 10.36
N VAL A 438 6.36 6.68 11.16
CA VAL A 438 6.59 5.32 10.68
C VAL A 438 5.33 4.50 10.88
N SER A 439 4.87 3.85 9.81
CA SER A 439 3.70 2.98 9.81
C SER A 439 4.07 1.56 9.39
N ILE A 440 3.42 0.56 9.99
CA ILE A 440 3.52 -0.84 9.60
C ILE A 440 2.12 -1.37 9.29
N GLU A 441 2.00 -2.13 8.20
CA GLU A 441 0.79 -2.86 7.84
C GLU A 441 0.58 -4.00 8.84
N VAL A 442 -0.57 -4.03 9.50
CA VAL A 442 -0.79 -4.92 10.66
C VAL A 442 -0.73 -6.40 10.27
N GLY A 443 -1.13 -6.75 9.05
CA GLY A 443 -1.07 -8.11 8.55
C GLY A 443 0.35 -8.61 8.27
N ALA A 444 1.36 -7.74 8.33
CA ALA A 444 2.77 -8.10 8.24
C ALA A 444 3.40 -8.37 9.62
N LEU A 445 2.73 -8.05 10.73
CA LEU A 445 3.24 -8.35 12.07
C LEU A 445 2.96 -9.81 12.45
N GLU A 446 3.37 -10.72 11.57
CA GLU A 446 3.19 -12.17 11.67
C GLU A 446 4.50 -12.89 11.33
N PRO A 447 4.68 -14.16 11.72
CA PRO A 447 5.84 -14.93 11.31
C PRO A 447 6.01 -14.98 9.78
N PRO A 448 7.24 -14.91 9.25
CA PRO A 448 8.52 -14.79 9.96
C PRO A 448 8.96 -13.36 10.34
N LEU A 449 8.11 -12.34 10.16
CA LEU A 449 8.48 -10.97 10.53
C LEU A 449 8.41 -10.74 12.04
N LEU A 450 7.42 -11.32 12.71
CA LEU A 450 7.26 -11.18 14.15
C LEU A 450 6.82 -12.48 14.79
N TYR A 451 7.66 -12.99 15.69
CA TYR A 451 7.39 -14.16 16.49
C TYR A 451 7.05 -13.74 17.92
N SER A 452 6.11 -14.43 18.57
CA SER A 452 5.83 -14.23 19.99
C SER A 452 6.91 -14.82 20.89
N ASP A 453 7.61 -15.83 20.40
CA ASP A 453 8.56 -16.70 21.10
C ASP A 453 9.86 -16.93 20.30
N GLY A 454 10.12 -16.09 19.29
CA GLY A 454 11.34 -16.16 18.48
C GLY A 454 12.54 -15.50 19.15
N SER A 455 13.74 -15.80 18.64
CA SER A 455 14.97 -15.16 19.12
C SER A 455 15.03 -13.68 18.72
N PHE A 456 15.83 -12.91 19.47
CA PHE A 456 16.11 -11.52 19.12
C PHE A 456 16.70 -11.45 17.70
N ALA A 457 17.67 -12.30 17.37
CA ALA A 457 18.26 -12.35 16.04
C ALA A 457 17.23 -12.44 14.90
N MET A 458 16.22 -13.32 15.04
CA MET A 458 15.15 -13.44 14.04
C MET A 458 14.33 -12.16 13.93
N MET A 459 13.92 -11.59 15.06
CA MET A 459 13.04 -10.42 15.09
C MET A 459 13.73 -9.14 14.61
N TYR A 460 15.00 -8.90 14.97
CA TYR A 460 15.75 -7.76 14.43
C TYR A 460 16.17 -8.00 12.96
N GLY A 461 16.52 -9.22 12.59
CA GLY A 461 16.86 -9.56 11.20
C GLY A 461 15.70 -9.27 10.25
N SER A 462 14.48 -9.54 10.69
CA SER A 462 13.24 -9.27 9.95
C SER A 462 12.65 -7.88 10.25
N LEU A 463 11.78 -7.77 11.26
CA LEU A 463 11.04 -6.55 11.56
C LEU A 463 11.93 -5.38 11.98
N GLY A 464 13.00 -5.62 12.73
CA GLY A 464 13.96 -4.57 13.10
C GLY A 464 14.58 -3.90 11.87
N THR A 465 14.95 -4.69 10.86
CA THR A 465 15.46 -4.16 9.59
C THR A 465 14.39 -3.39 8.81
N ILE A 466 13.13 -3.85 8.81
CA ILE A 466 12.01 -3.13 8.18
C ILE A 466 11.73 -1.79 8.87
N LEU A 467 11.82 -1.75 10.20
CA LEU A 467 11.68 -0.53 11.00
C LEU A 467 12.83 0.43 10.74
N ALA A 468 14.07 -0.06 10.73
CA ALA A 468 15.23 0.73 10.39
C ALA A 468 15.11 1.32 8.98
N ALA A 469 14.72 0.51 7.99
CA ALA A 469 14.52 0.95 6.61
C ALA A 469 13.45 2.05 6.49
N ALA A 470 12.37 1.97 7.27
CA ALA A 470 11.36 3.02 7.32
C ALA A 470 11.87 4.29 8.02
N MET A 471 12.55 4.16 9.17
CA MET A 471 13.05 5.31 9.93
C MET A 471 14.14 6.09 9.19
N VAL A 472 15.06 5.42 8.49
CA VAL A 472 16.13 6.13 7.75
C VAL A 472 15.59 7.00 6.62
N ARG A 473 14.37 6.76 6.13
CA ARG A 473 13.70 7.65 5.17
C ARG A 473 13.44 9.04 5.74
N ALA A 474 13.39 9.20 7.06
CA ALA A 474 13.37 10.51 7.70
C ALA A 474 14.56 11.39 7.30
N PHE A 475 15.64 10.78 6.83
CA PHE A 475 16.90 11.41 6.46
C PHE A 475 17.34 11.05 5.04
N ASP A 476 16.44 10.58 4.17
CA ASP A 476 16.74 10.55 2.73
C ASP A 476 16.71 11.98 2.15
N ALA A 477 17.07 12.19 0.88
CA ALA A 477 17.12 13.55 0.31
C ALA A 477 15.80 14.34 0.36
N ARG A 478 14.66 13.67 0.51
CA ARG A 478 13.38 14.34 0.80
C ARG A 478 13.18 14.48 2.29
N GLY A 479 13.46 13.43 3.06
CA GLY A 479 13.39 13.42 4.51
C GLY A 479 14.04 14.64 5.12
N VAL A 480 15.26 14.97 4.70
CA VAL A 480 16.01 16.12 5.21
C VAL A 480 15.38 17.49 4.92
N LEU A 481 14.41 17.58 4.00
CA LEU A 481 13.68 18.83 3.74
C LEU A 481 12.58 19.09 4.78
N TYR A 482 12.18 18.06 5.54
CA TYR A 482 11.11 18.16 6.52
C TYR A 482 11.66 18.15 7.94
N ASN A 483 11.14 19.03 8.80
CA ASN A 483 11.46 19.07 10.22
C ASN A 483 10.67 18.01 11.03
N GLU A 484 10.78 18.08 12.36
CA GLU A 484 10.12 17.16 13.29
C GLU A 484 8.59 17.22 13.27
N LYS A 485 8.02 18.30 12.72
CA LYS A 485 6.58 18.53 12.57
C LYS A 485 6.08 18.18 11.16
N GLY A 486 6.95 17.71 10.27
CA GLY A 486 6.60 17.47 8.87
C GLY A 486 6.37 18.76 8.08
N GLU A 487 7.00 19.87 8.48
CA GLU A 487 7.02 21.13 7.74
C GLU A 487 8.32 21.24 6.95
N GLU A 488 8.26 21.83 5.75
CA GLU A 488 9.46 22.10 4.98
C GLU A 488 10.31 23.16 5.67
N GLU A 489 11.55 22.81 5.99
CA GLU A 489 12.51 23.68 6.67
C GLU A 489 13.91 23.34 6.15
N GLN A 490 14.69 24.35 5.79
CA GLN A 490 16.10 24.15 5.46
C GLN A 490 16.93 24.16 6.75
N TRP A 491 17.21 22.98 7.31
CA TRP A 491 17.97 22.84 8.56
C TRP A 491 19.32 22.12 8.41
N TRP A 492 19.67 21.68 7.20
CA TRP A 492 21.03 21.23 6.85
C TRP A 492 21.76 22.36 6.12
N THR A 493 22.66 23.03 6.84
CA THR A 493 23.47 24.13 6.30
C THR A 493 24.83 23.67 5.80
N GLN A 494 25.41 22.63 6.40
CA GLN A 494 26.68 22.01 6.01
C GLN A 494 26.51 20.49 5.90
N GLY A 495 27.34 19.84 5.09
CA GLY A 495 27.30 18.37 4.91
C GLY A 495 26.30 17.85 3.89
N ARG A 496 25.49 18.71 3.25
CA ARG A 496 24.55 18.28 2.18
C ARG A 496 25.28 17.65 0.99
N GLU A 497 26.38 18.25 0.54
CA GLU A 497 27.19 17.66 -0.55
C GLU A 497 27.80 16.31 -0.16
N GLU A 498 28.26 16.19 1.09
CA GLU A 498 28.86 14.96 1.61
C GLU A 498 27.82 13.85 1.79
N PHE A 499 26.61 14.21 2.23
CA PHE A 499 25.46 13.33 2.21
C PHE A 499 25.11 12.87 0.80
N ASP A 500 25.03 13.80 -0.17
CA ASP A 500 24.73 13.44 -1.55
C ASP A 500 25.79 12.48 -2.12
N LYS A 501 27.08 12.64 -1.76
CA LYS A 501 28.16 11.70 -2.11
C LYS A 501 27.97 10.32 -1.47
N ARG A 502 27.68 10.27 -0.16
CA ARG A 502 27.46 9.02 0.59
C ARG A 502 26.24 8.26 0.11
N VAL A 503 25.17 8.98 -0.23
CA VAL A 503 23.95 8.43 -0.81
C VAL A 503 24.17 7.90 -2.23
N LYS A 504 25.01 8.57 -3.03
CA LYS A 504 25.40 8.15 -4.38
C LYS A 504 26.41 7.00 -4.40
N CYS A 505 26.82 6.46 -3.25
CA CYS A 505 27.80 5.38 -3.21
C CYS A 505 27.43 4.27 -4.20
N ASN A 506 28.40 3.89 -5.04
CA ASN A 506 28.18 2.91 -6.10
C ASN A 506 27.95 1.53 -5.48
N LEU A 507 26.69 1.09 -5.43
CA LEU A 507 26.31 -0.22 -4.91
C LEU A 507 26.63 -1.39 -5.86
N GLY A 508 27.35 -1.12 -6.97
CA GLY A 508 27.85 -2.16 -7.89
C GLY A 508 26.75 -2.90 -8.67
N VAL A 509 25.58 -2.30 -8.82
CA VAL A 509 24.48 -2.88 -9.61
C VAL A 509 24.73 -2.56 -11.09
N ALA A 510 24.97 -3.58 -11.91
CA ALA A 510 24.95 -3.44 -13.36
C ALA A 510 23.52 -3.05 -13.78
N SER A 511 23.26 -1.76 -13.94
CA SER A 511 21.96 -1.23 -14.31
C SER A 511 21.55 -1.77 -15.70
N SER A 512 20.71 -2.80 -15.73
CA SER A 512 19.96 -3.20 -16.93
C SER A 512 18.56 -2.55 -17.02
N THR A 513 18.23 -1.59 -16.16
CA THR A 513 16.95 -0.87 -16.21
C THR A 513 17.08 0.63 -15.90
N ALA A 514 18.02 1.32 -16.54
CA ALA A 514 18.01 2.78 -16.61
C ALA A 514 17.26 3.25 -17.87
N SER A 515 15.94 3.12 -17.87
CA SER A 515 15.07 3.97 -18.69
C SER A 515 14.41 5.03 -17.79
N SER A 516 15.23 5.91 -17.23
CA SER A 516 14.72 7.17 -16.68
C SER A 516 14.57 8.15 -17.85
N PRO A 517 13.37 8.72 -18.10
CA PRO A 517 13.19 9.68 -19.19
C PRO A 517 14.14 10.86 -18.99
N GLN A 518 14.83 11.25 -20.06
CA GLN A 518 15.59 12.50 -20.12
C GLN A 518 14.70 13.66 -19.67
N GLY A 519 15.09 14.34 -18.59
CA GLY A 519 14.45 15.59 -18.16
C GLY A 519 14.05 15.67 -16.69
N SER A 520 13.94 14.55 -15.94
CA SER A 520 13.76 14.63 -14.48
C SER A 520 15.12 14.60 -13.80
N SER A 521 15.48 15.68 -13.12
CA SER A 521 16.62 15.71 -12.20
C SER A 521 16.46 14.64 -11.12
N SER A 522 17.10 13.48 -11.30
CA SER A 522 17.29 12.43 -10.29
C SER A 522 18.30 12.88 -9.22
N GLN A 523 18.12 14.09 -8.68
CA GLN A 523 19.00 14.64 -7.66
C GLN A 523 18.56 14.13 -6.28
N GLY A 524 19.28 13.14 -5.77
CA GLY A 524 19.45 12.93 -4.32
C GLY A 524 18.71 11.76 -3.67
N HIS A 525 17.76 11.08 -4.32
CA HIS A 525 17.05 9.98 -3.64
C HIS A 525 17.99 8.86 -3.19
N VAL A 526 17.88 8.46 -1.90
CA VAL A 526 18.49 7.22 -1.42
C VAL A 526 17.84 6.07 -2.18
N SER A 527 18.63 5.32 -2.95
CA SER A 527 18.08 4.16 -3.67
C SER A 527 17.46 3.17 -2.66
N PRO A 528 16.44 2.40 -3.05
CA PRO A 528 15.87 1.37 -2.18
C PRO A 528 16.95 0.44 -1.58
N LEU A 529 17.99 0.10 -2.37
CA LEU A 529 19.11 -0.72 -1.91
C LEU A 529 20.01 -0.01 -0.89
N ALA A 530 20.30 1.28 -1.05
CA ALA A 530 21.06 2.06 -0.07
C ALA A 530 20.34 2.11 1.29
N SER A 531 19.01 2.25 1.26
CA SER A 531 18.19 2.20 2.49
C SER A 531 18.30 0.84 3.19
N LEU A 532 18.37 -0.26 2.43
CA LEU A 532 18.53 -1.61 2.98
C LEU A 532 19.93 -1.85 3.57
N VAL A 533 20.98 -1.35 2.94
CA VAL A 533 22.37 -1.39 3.47
C VAL A 533 22.41 -0.74 4.86
N LEU A 534 21.85 0.46 4.97
CA LEU A 534 21.73 1.18 6.23
C LEU A 534 20.89 0.42 7.26
N ALA A 535 19.73 -0.07 6.84
CA ALA A 535 18.77 -0.73 7.71
C ALA A 535 19.35 -1.99 8.36
N VAL A 536 20.05 -2.83 7.59
CA VAL A 536 20.70 -4.05 8.11
C VAL A 536 21.75 -3.69 9.15
N ARG A 537 22.60 -2.69 8.87
CA ARG A 537 23.64 -2.21 9.81
C ARG A 537 23.00 -1.71 11.11
N ILE A 538 22.03 -0.80 11.01
CA ILE A 538 21.35 -0.22 12.17
C ILE A 538 20.67 -1.32 12.99
N SER A 539 19.91 -2.20 12.33
CA SER A 539 19.18 -3.26 13.02
C SER A 539 20.11 -4.26 13.71
N PHE A 540 21.24 -4.61 13.09
CA PHE A 540 22.23 -5.51 13.70
C PHE A 540 22.87 -4.88 14.95
N HIS A 541 23.20 -3.58 14.92
CA HIS A 541 23.76 -2.91 16.08
C HIS A 541 22.74 -2.75 17.21
N ALA A 542 21.49 -2.41 16.89
CA ALA A 542 20.39 -2.36 17.84
C ALA A 542 20.15 -3.73 18.49
N TYR A 543 20.13 -4.80 17.70
CA TYR A 543 20.07 -6.19 18.16
C TYR A 543 21.16 -6.50 19.19
N ARG A 544 22.44 -6.27 18.84
CA ARG A 544 23.56 -6.55 19.75
C ARG A 544 23.50 -5.68 21.00
N ALA A 545 22.97 -4.45 20.92
CA ALA A 545 22.78 -3.59 22.09
C ALA A 545 21.68 -4.11 23.01
N ALA A 546 20.54 -4.55 22.44
CA ALA A 546 19.41 -5.06 23.18
C ALA A 546 19.75 -6.35 23.95
N ILE A 547 20.39 -7.33 23.32
CA ILE A 547 20.79 -8.57 24.02
C ILE A 547 21.77 -8.30 25.17
N ARG A 548 22.68 -7.32 25.02
CA ARG A 548 23.60 -6.91 26.09
C ARG A 548 22.87 -6.26 27.25
N LYS A 549 21.89 -5.42 26.95
CA LYS A 549 21.07 -4.73 27.95
C LYS A 549 20.21 -5.70 28.76
N GLU A 550 19.63 -6.70 28.10
CA GLU A 550 18.80 -7.73 28.74
C GLU A 550 19.62 -8.85 29.41
N GLY A 551 20.95 -8.86 29.24
CA GLY A 551 21.81 -9.91 29.79
C GLY A 551 21.56 -11.30 29.18
N ILE A 552 21.03 -11.34 27.95
CA ILE A 552 20.71 -12.59 27.24
C ILE A 552 22.01 -13.22 26.73
N VAL A 553 22.22 -14.49 27.06
CA VAL A 553 23.33 -15.28 26.53
C VAL A 553 22.90 -15.89 25.18
N ASP A 554 23.80 -15.77 24.21
CA ASP A 554 23.64 -15.89 22.75
C ASP A 554 23.31 -17.32 22.25
N VAL A 555 22.26 -17.96 22.77
CA VAL A 555 21.88 -19.32 22.36
C VAL A 555 20.36 -19.49 22.36
N PHE A 556 19.72 -19.23 21.21
CA PHE A 556 18.39 -19.76 20.94
C PHE A 556 18.51 -20.94 19.96
N PRO A 557 18.60 -22.20 20.45
CA PRO A 557 18.80 -23.34 19.58
C PRO A 557 17.54 -23.55 18.73
N LEU A 558 17.64 -23.16 17.46
CA LEU A 558 16.59 -23.38 16.47
C LEU A 558 16.73 -24.78 15.90
N LYS A 559 15.76 -25.65 16.20
CA LYS A 559 15.73 -27.00 15.65
C LYS A 559 15.85 -26.97 14.12
N GLY A 560 16.88 -27.63 13.58
CA GLY A 560 17.17 -27.66 12.15
C GLY A 560 18.08 -26.52 11.65
N LEU A 561 18.51 -25.64 12.55
CA LEU A 561 19.58 -24.65 12.36
C LEU A 561 20.63 -24.77 13.47
N ASP A 562 20.78 -25.97 14.04
CA ASP A 562 21.65 -26.25 15.19
C ASP A 562 23.13 -25.92 14.91
N ASP A 563 23.53 -25.87 13.64
CA ASP A 563 24.87 -25.52 13.17
C ASP A 563 25.12 -24.00 13.03
N TYR A 564 24.12 -23.15 13.35
CA TYR A 564 24.20 -21.70 13.17
C TYR A 564 24.06 -20.95 14.49
N VAL A 565 24.90 -19.93 14.67
CA VAL A 565 24.80 -18.99 15.81
C VAL A 565 23.78 -17.89 15.53
N ASP A 566 23.28 -17.24 16.58
CA ASP A 566 22.25 -16.20 16.50
C ASP A 566 22.63 -15.06 15.53
N ASP A 567 23.90 -14.61 15.50
CA ASP A 567 24.34 -13.60 14.52
C ASP A 567 24.21 -14.06 13.06
N GLN A 568 24.42 -15.35 12.77
CA GLN A 568 24.18 -15.91 11.43
C GLN A 568 22.67 -15.97 11.14
N VAL A 569 21.87 -16.39 12.13
CA VAL A 569 20.41 -16.43 12.06
C VAL A 569 19.82 -15.06 11.75
N PHE A 570 20.39 -13.97 12.31
CA PHE A 570 19.99 -12.60 11.99
C PHE A 570 20.07 -12.32 10.48
N PHE A 571 21.24 -12.57 9.86
CA PHE A 571 21.44 -12.28 8.44
C PHE A 571 20.62 -13.21 7.55
N MET A 572 20.49 -14.48 7.92
CA MET A 572 19.66 -15.44 7.21
C MET A 572 18.19 -15.05 7.25
N THR A 573 17.70 -14.61 8.40
CA THR A 573 16.32 -14.15 8.56
C THR A 573 16.04 -12.89 7.75
N TYR A 574 16.96 -11.93 7.74
CA TYR A 574 16.88 -10.77 6.84
C TYR A 574 16.75 -11.22 5.37
N CYS A 575 17.68 -12.06 4.90
CA CYS A 575 17.71 -12.49 3.51
C CYS A 575 16.44 -13.28 3.12
N LEU A 576 15.90 -14.11 4.03
CA LEU A 576 14.66 -14.85 3.81
C LEU A 576 13.48 -13.94 3.43
N MET A 577 13.43 -12.74 4.00
CA MET A 577 12.37 -11.76 3.70
C MET A 577 12.41 -11.22 2.28
N THR A 578 13.54 -11.40 1.60
CA THR A 578 13.76 -10.93 0.23
C THR A 578 13.58 -12.03 -0.82
N CYS A 579 13.31 -13.28 -0.40
CA CYS A 579 13.07 -14.38 -1.33
C CYS A 579 11.85 -14.09 -2.20
N ALA A 580 12.06 -14.13 -3.52
CA ALA A 580 11.01 -13.97 -4.53
C ALA A 580 11.38 -14.69 -5.84
N THR A 581 10.39 -15.02 -6.66
CA THR A 581 10.57 -15.75 -7.93
C THR A 581 11.36 -14.96 -8.96
N ASP A 582 11.14 -13.65 -9.01
CA ASP A 582 11.73 -12.75 -10.02
C ASP A 582 12.85 -11.87 -9.43
N SER A 583 13.39 -12.25 -8.26
CA SER A 583 14.47 -11.51 -7.62
C SER A 583 15.81 -11.88 -8.23
N ASN A 584 16.61 -10.87 -8.55
CA ASN A 584 18.03 -11.04 -8.90
C ASN A 584 18.93 -11.27 -7.67
N GLY A 585 18.35 -11.30 -6.47
CA GLY A 585 19.04 -11.49 -5.20
C GLY A 585 19.69 -10.24 -4.62
N ASP A 586 19.69 -9.11 -5.32
CA ASP A 586 20.34 -7.86 -4.86
C ASP A 586 19.79 -7.33 -3.54
N PRO A 587 18.46 -7.34 -3.27
CA PRO A 587 17.94 -6.88 -1.98
C PRO A 587 18.53 -7.64 -0.77
N CYS A 588 18.94 -8.90 -0.95
CA CYS A 588 19.69 -9.65 0.06
C CYS A 588 21.20 -9.40 -0.06
N ASN A 589 21.76 -9.58 -1.25
CA ASN A 589 23.21 -9.67 -1.41
C ASN A 589 23.92 -8.31 -1.24
N VAL A 590 23.36 -7.22 -1.77
CA VAL A 590 24.01 -5.90 -1.73
C VAL A 590 24.22 -5.41 -0.28
N PRO A 591 23.22 -5.46 0.62
CA PRO A 591 23.43 -5.14 2.04
C PRO A 591 24.53 -5.97 2.71
N MET A 592 24.62 -7.26 2.38
CA MET A 592 25.66 -8.14 2.94
C MET A 592 27.06 -7.78 2.43
N ARG A 593 27.20 -7.50 1.12
CA ARG A 593 28.47 -7.04 0.52
C ARG A 593 29.01 -5.79 1.20
N HIS A 594 28.15 -4.91 1.69
CA HIS A 594 28.52 -3.68 2.38
C HIS A 594 28.54 -3.80 3.91
N SER A 595 28.39 -5.02 4.47
CA SER A 595 28.43 -5.26 5.91
C SER A 595 29.74 -5.95 6.32
N HIS A 596 30.60 -5.25 7.06
CA HIS A 596 31.77 -5.86 7.68
C HIS A 596 31.40 -6.92 8.71
N LYS A 597 30.26 -6.72 9.41
CA LYS A 597 29.77 -7.69 10.41
C LYS A 597 29.34 -8.99 9.75
N PHE A 598 28.63 -8.92 8.62
CA PHE A 598 28.29 -10.12 7.85
C PHE A 598 29.53 -10.93 7.45
N ALA A 599 30.52 -10.26 6.85
CA ALA A 599 31.75 -10.93 6.40
C ALA A 599 32.48 -11.62 7.56
N ALA A 600 32.56 -10.97 8.72
CA ALA A 600 33.15 -11.58 9.92
C ALA A 600 32.32 -12.77 10.45
N THR A 601 30.99 -12.64 10.49
CA THR A 601 30.07 -13.67 10.98
C THR A 601 30.08 -14.96 10.14
N PHE A 602 30.31 -14.84 8.83
CA PHE A 602 30.39 -16.00 7.91
C PHE A 602 31.83 -16.37 7.50
N GLY A 603 32.85 -15.68 8.02
CA GLY A 603 34.24 -15.97 7.71
C GLY A 603 34.64 -15.70 6.25
N CYS A 604 34.02 -14.70 5.61
CA CYS A 604 34.31 -14.36 4.22
C CYS A 604 35.67 -13.66 4.08
N SER A 605 36.49 -14.13 3.15
CA SER A 605 37.82 -13.57 2.84
C SER A 605 37.68 -12.27 2.06
N SER A 606 38.71 -11.41 2.11
CA SER A 606 38.73 -10.18 1.29
C SER A 606 38.75 -10.55 -0.19
N GLY A 607 37.87 -9.94 -0.98
CA GLY A 607 37.73 -10.23 -2.41
C GLY A 607 36.72 -11.32 -2.75
N ASP A 608 36.15 -12.01 -1.75
CA ASP A 608 34.99 -12.88 -1.99
C ASP A 608 33.83 -12.08 -2.59
N ALA A 609 32.97 -12.73 -3.38
CA ALA A 609 31.83 -12.07 -4.02
C ALA A 609 30.89 -11.35 -3.02
N MET A 610 30.80 -11.87 -1.79
CA MET A 610 30.04 -11.27 -0.70
C MET A 610 30.87 -10.39 0.25
N ASN A 611 32.17 -10.20 -0.02
CA ASN A 611 33.07 -9.35 0.75
C ASN A 611 34.05 -8.55 -0.16
N PRO A 612 33.51 -7.63 -0.99
CA PRO A 612 34.36 -6.75 -1.79
C PRO A 612 35.21 -5.83 -0.90
N GLU A 613 36.34 -5.38 -1.45
CA GLU A 613 37.26 -4.46 -0.76
C GLU A 613 36.63 -3.10 -0.51
N GLU A 614 35.93 -2.56 -1.51
CA GLU A 614 35.22 -1.29 -1.40
C GLU A 614 33.82 -1.50 -0.82
N LYS A 615 33.53 -0.84 0.30
CA LYS A 615 32.21 -0.85 0.94
C LYS A 615 31.68 0.56 1.16
N CYS A 616 30.39 0.75 0.94
CA CYS A 616 29.72 2.01 1.21
C CYS A 616 29.63 2.27 2.72
N SER A 617 30.07 3.47 3.13
CA SER A 617 29.89 3.97 4.49
C SER A 617 29.03 5.23 4.47
N PHE A 618 27.93 5.18 5.23
CA PHE A 618 26.97 6.27 5.32
C PHE A 618 27.18 7.10 6.60
N PHE A 619 27.28 6.43 7.76
CA PHE A 619 27.57 7.05 9.07
C PHE A 619 29.00 6.80 9.50
#